data_AF-A0A2P6QS12-F1
#
_entry.id   AF-A0A2P6QS12-F1
#
_cell.length_a   1.000
_cell.length_b   1.000
_cell.length_c   1.000
_cell.angle_alpha   90.00
_cell.angle_beta   90.00
_cell.angle_gamma   90.00
#
_symmetry.space_group_name_H-M   'P 1'
#
loop_
_entity.id
_entity.type
_entity.pdbx_description
1 polymer ?
#
loop_
_entity_poly.entity_id
_entity_poly.type
_entity_poly.pdbx_seq_one_letter_code
_entity_poly.pdbx_strand_id
1 'polypeptide(L)'
;MQPPNWCKERDCPYLDSVNRQLVRQNYQGRGRNSHAYSRSLELGHHVYINLVIEKSYCLPDGYEINDPSLEDIRYVLNPRFSEKQVKQIDKNKQSSRAMDGSDYIPGMVGVNNFMEKTDFVNATVQSLMRVAPLRNFLLAKNYESCKSRLLHQFGELTRKIWNGRSFKGPVSQHDFLQAVMEASKKRRGVGLQSDTLIQLSSCHGCSMQFMRI
;
A
#
# COMPACT_ATOMS: atom_id res chain seq x y z
N MET A 1 -3.84 -25.37 -30.36
CA MET A 1 -4.64 -24.11 -30.37
C MET A 1 -4.38 -23.38 -29.07
N GLN A 2 -3.87 -22.15 -29.12
CA GLN A 2 -3.81 -21.32 -27.91
C GLN A 2 -5.24 -20.91 -27.53
N PRO A 3 -5.64 -20.98 -26.24
CA PRO A 3 -6.97 -20.60 -25.83
C PRO A 3 -7.20 -19.10 -26.12
N PRO A 4 -8.44 -18.70 -26.47
CA PRO A 4 -8.77 -17.31 -26.72
C PRO A 4 -8.53 -16.45 -25.47
N ASN A 5 -8.19 -15.18 -25.67
CA ASN A 5 -7.73 -14.27 -24.60
C ASN A 5 -8.69 -14.17 -23.40
N TRP A 6 -10.01 -14.33 -23.60
CA TRP A 6 -11.00 -14.30 -22.53
C TRP A 6 -10.91 -15.48 -21.55
N CYS A 7 -10.37 -16.65 -21.97
CA CYS A 7 -10.10 -17.75 -21.06
C CYS A 7 -8.95 -17.39 -20.10
N LYS A 8 -7.92 -16.69 -20.60
CA LYS A 8 -6.75 -16.30 -19.80
C LYS A 8 -7.07 -15.19 -18.78
N GLU A 9 -8.06 -14.34 -19.07
CA GLU A 9 -8.50 -13.28 -18.14
C GLU A 9 -9.10 -13.82 -16.84
N ARG A 10 -9.74 -15.00 -16.87
CA ARG A 10 -10.33 -15.64 -15.68
C ARG A 10 -9.48 -16.78 -15.14
N ASP A 11 -8.82 -17.55 -16.00
CA ASP A 11 -8.00 -18.69 -15.61
C ASP A 11 -6.52 -18.40 -15.87
N CYS A 12 -5.95 -17.49 -15.06
CA CYS A 12 -4.52 -17.18 -15.12
C CYS A 12 -3.71 -18.30 -14.43
N PRO A 13 -2.82 -19.02 -15.14
CA PRO A 13 -2.09 -20.16 -14.58
C PRO A 13 -1.04 -19.75 -13.54
N TYR A 14 -0.74 -18.45 -13.43
CA TYR A 14 0.28 -17.93 -12.51
C TYR A 14 -0.30 -17.44 -11.18
N LEU A 15 -1.60 -17.57 -10.93
CA LEU A 15 -2.22 -17.13 -9.67
C LEU A 15 -1.62 -17.83 -8.44
N ASP A 16 -1.27 -19.11 -8.57
CA ASP A 16 -0.67 -19.89 -7.49
C ASP A 16 0.74 -19.42 -7.10
N SER A 17 1.41 -18.67 -7.99
CA SER A 17 2.73 -18.11 -7.72
C SER A 17 2.70 -16.85 -6.84
N VAL A 18 1.51 -16.32 -6.53
CA VAL A 18 1.34 -15.08 -5.77
C VAL A 18 1.57 -15.30 -4.28
N ASN A 19 2.72 -14.85 -3.78
CA ASN A 19 3.04 -14.86 -2.36
C ASN A 19 2.63 -13.54 -1.66
N ARG A 20 1.58 -13.61 -0.83
CA ARG A 20 1.00 -12.48 -0.08
C ARG A 20 1.93 -11.91 1.02
N GLN A 21 2.87 -12.70 1.53
CA GLN A 21 3.84 -12.26 2.54
C GLN A 21 4.99 -11.43 1.91
N LEU A 22 5.25 -11.59 0.61
CA LEU A 22 6.38 -10.96 -0.10
C LEU A 22 6.00 -9.71 -0.91
N VAL A 23 4.76 -9.23 -0.80
CA VAL A 23 4.28 -7.97 -1.36
C VAL A 23 5.10 -6.79 -0.81
N ARG A 24 6.14 -6.34 -1.52
CA ARG A 24 7.05 -5.29 -0.98
C ARG A 24 7.65 -4.32 -1.99
N GLN A 25 7.75 -4.68 -3.27
CA GLN A 25 8.54 -3.90 -4.23
C GLN A 25 7.66 -3.32 -5.35
N ASN A 26 7.89 -2.03 -5.65
CA ASN A 26 7.18 -1.27 -6.68
C ASN A 26 8.10 -1.09 -7.90
N TYR A 27 7.53 -1.24 -9.10
CA TYR A 27 8.22 -1.19 -10.39
C TYR A 27 7.47 -0.26 -11.31
N GLN A 28 8.22 0.45 -12.13
CA GLN A 28 7.67 1.45 -13.03
C GLN A 28 7.29 0.82 -14.37
N GLY A 29 6.07 1.10 -14.83
CA GLY A 29 5.60 0.83 -16.20
C GLY A 29 5.15 -0.60 -16.50
N ARG A 30 4.34 -0.77 -17.56
CA ARG A 30 3.84 -2.07 -18.11
C ARG A 30 4.47 -2.44 -19.44
N GLY A 31 4.98 -1.44 -20.16
CA GLY A 31 5.42 -1.58 -21.54
C GLY A 31 6.62 -2.50 -21.67
N ARG A 32 6.96 -2.90 -22.90
CA ARG A 32 8.09 -3.81 -23.17
C ARG A 32 9.44 -3.29 -22.65
N ASN A 33 9.58 -1.97 -22.50
CA ASN A 33 10.78 -1.32 -21.98
C ASN A 33 10.70 -1.00 -20.47
N SER A 34 9.69 -1.53 -19.78
CA SER A 34 9.47 -1.25 -18.36
C SER A 34 10.24 -2.23 -17.46
N HIS A 35 10.58 -1.79 -16.25
CA HIS A 35 11.22 -2.67 -15.28
C HIS A 35 10.33 -3.85 -14.89
N ALA A 36 9.00 -3.65 -14.81
CA ALA A 36 8.08 -4.75 -14.54
C ALA A 36 8.16 -5.82 -15.64
N TYR A 37 8.19 -5.41 -16.91
CA TYR A 37 8.30 -6.34 -18.03
C TYR A 37 9.62 -7.10 -18.04
N SER A 38 10.76 -6.42 -17.88
CA SER A 38 12.08 -7.09 -17.80
C SER A 38 12.15 -8.10 -16.65
N ARG A 39 11.62 -7.73 -15.48
CA ARG A 39 11.61 -8.63 -14.31
C ARG A 39 10.68 -9.82 -14.47
N SER A 40 9.60 -9.68 -15.24
CA SER A 40 8.74 -10.82 -15.57
C SER A 40 9.47 -11.88 -16.38
N LEU A 41 10.39 -11.47 -17.25
CA LEU A 41 11.23 -12.34 -18.06
C LEU A 41 12.41 -12.91 -17.27
N GLU A 42 13.11 -12.07 -16.49
CA GLU A 42 14.31 -12.47 -15.74
C GLU A 42 14.00 -13.38 -14.54
N LEU A 43 12.93 -13.09 -13.80
CA LEU A 43 12.63 -13.76 -12.53
C LEU A 43 11.41 -14.68 -12.58
N GLY A 44 10.72 -14.80 -13.73
CA GLY A 44 9.49 -15.60 -13.84
C GLY A 44 8.33 -15.03 -13.00
N HIS A 45 8.35 -13.72 -12.80
CA HIS A 45 7.34 -13.01 -12.02
C HIS A 45 6.22 -12.55 -12.94
N HIS A 46 5.05 -13.20 -12.90
CA HIS A 46 4.05 -12.97 -13.94
C HIS A 46 2.87 -12.10 -13.52
N VAL A 47 2.54 -12.04 -12.23
CA VAL A 47 1.36 -11.32 -11.75
C VAL A 47 1.76 -9.97 -11.17
N TYR A 48 1.21 -8.90 -11.74
CA TYR A 48 1.41 -7.52 -11.31
C TYR A 48 0.05 -6.88 -11.02
N ILE A 49 0.00 -5.91 -10.11
CA ILE A 49 -1.20 -5.10 -9.90
C ILE A 49 -0.83 -3.62 -9.97
N ASN A 50 -1.68 -2.86 -10.65
CA ASN A 50 -1.51 -1.43 -10.78
C ASN A 50 -1.96 -0.73 -9.50
N LEU A 51 -1.07 0.11 -8.96
CA LEU A 51 -1.27 0.79 -7.68
C LEU A 51 -2.35 1.88 -7.70
N VAL A 52 -2.71 2.37 -8.89
CA VAL A 52 -3.68 3.47 -9.07
C VAL A 52 -5.06 2.94 -9.43
N ILE A 53 -5.14 2.11 -10.47
CA ILE A 53 -6.42 1.58 -10.98
C ILE A 53 -6.82 0.24 -10.35
N GLU A 54 -5.95 -0.36 -9.52
CA GLU A 54 -6.19 -1.62 -8.78
C GLU A 54 -6.50 -2.84 -9.68
N LYS A 55 -6.12 -2.74 -10.96
CA LYS A 55 -6.24 -3.82 -11.95
C LYS A 55 -4.99 -4.69 -11.95
N SER A 56 -5.21 -5.99 -12.02
CA SER A 56 -4.15 -7.00 -12.07
C SER A 56 -3.84 -7.34 -13.52
N TYR A 57 -2.58 -7.59 -13.83
CA TYR A 57 -2.10 -7.89 -15.17
C TYR A 57 -1.11 -9.05 -15.13
N CYS A 58 -1.17 -9.91 -16.14
CA CYS A 58 -0.15 -10.91 -16.39
C CYS A 58 0.92 -10.32 -17.32
N LEU A 59 2.19 -10.36 -16.95
CA LEU A 59 3.33 -10.04 -17.80
C LEU A 59 4.17 -11.29 -18.04
N PRO A 60 4.81 -11.46 -19.20
CA PRO A 60 4.90 -10.51 -20.32
C PRO A 60 3.65 -10.47 -21.24
N ASP A 61 2.72 -11.42 -21.09
CA ASP A 61 1.57 -11.61 -22.01
C ASP A 61 0.66 -10.37 -22.14
N GLY A 62 0.58 -9.53 -21.11
CA GLY A 62 -0.06 -8.22 -21.14
C GLY A 62 -1.57 -8.19 -20.94
N TYR A 63 -2.21 -9.32 -20.61
CA TYR A 63 -3.66 -9.40 -20.36
C TYR A 63 -4.04 -9.00 -18.92
N GLU A 64 -5.30 -8.59 -18.74
CA GLU A 64 -5.88 -8.27 -17.42
C GLU A 64 -6.32 -9.54 -16.71
N ILE A 65 -6.01 -9.67 -15.42
CA ILE A 65 -6.43 -10.79 -14.59
C ILE A 65 -7.62 -10.36 -13.75
N ASN A 66 -8.77 -10.98 -13.97
CA ASN A 66 -9.98 -10.75 -13.22
C ASN A 66 -10.35 -11.99 -12.40
N ASP A 67 -9.67 -12.14 -11.27
CA ASP A 67 -9.88 -13.26 -10.36
C ASP A 67 -10.23 -12.79 -8.92
N PRO A 68 -11.22 -13.42 -8.24
CA PRO A 68 -11.58 -13.12 -6.86
C PRO A 68 -10.48 -13.37 -5.83
N SER A 69 -9.55 -14.30 -6.08
CA SER A 69 -8.46 -14.60 -5.16
C SER A 69 -7.51 -13.43 -4.93
N LEU A 70 -7.50 -12.42 -5.81
CA LEU A 70 -6.70 -11.21 -5.67
C LEU A 70 -7.43 -10.06 -4.92
N GLU A 71 -8.68 -10.27 -4.52
CA GLU A 71 -9.49 -9.23 -3.84
C GLU A 71 -8.91 -8.85 -2.48
N ASP A 72 -8.31 -9.80 -1.76
CA ASP A 72 -7.63 -9.54 -0.50
C ASP A 72 -6.42 -8.60 -0.69
N ILE A 73 -5.64 -8.78 -1.75
CA ILE A 73 -4.51 -7.92 -2.11
C ILE A 73 -5.00 -6.52 -2.46
N ARG A 74 -6.10 -6.41 -3.23
CA ARG A 74 -6.74 -5.11 -3.53
C ARG A 74 -7.17 -4.40 -2.25
N TYR A 75 -7.78 -5.13 -1.33
CA TYR A 75 -8.23 -4.58 -0.05
C TYR A 75 -7.07 -4.11 0.83
N VAL A 76 -5.94 -4.84 0.85
CA VAL A 76 -4.74 -4.41 1.59
C VAL A 76 -4.07 -3.20 0.95
N LEU A 77 -4.06 -3.15 -0.39
CA LEU A 77 -3.47 -2.05 -1.13
C LEU A 77 -4.23 -0.74 -0.89
N ASN A 78 -5.56 -0.77 -0.98
CA ASN A 78 -6.42 0.39 -0.74
C ASN A 78 -7.62 -0.02 0.14
N PRO A 79 -7.47 -0.01 1.48
CA PRO A 79 -8.56 -0.36 2.37
C PRO A 79 -9.72 0.61 2.22
N ARG A 80 -10.94 0.09 2.11
CA ARG A 80 -12.17 0.89 1.95
C ARG A 80 -13.10 0.61 3.12
N PHE A 81 -13.69 1.67 3.67
CA PHE A 81 -14.60 1.59 4.81
C PHE A 81 -15.97 2.10 4.39
N SER A 82 -16.98 1.27 4.58
CA SER A 82 -18.38 1.71 4.49
C SER A 82 -18.75 2.60 5.67
N GLU A 83 -19.76 3.45 5.49
CA GLU A 83 -20.26 4.29 6.58
C GLU A 83 -20.69 3.49 7.82
N LYS A 84 -21.26 2.29 7.59
CA LYS A 84 -21.64 1.37 8.67
C LYS A 84 -20.40 0.90 9.45
N GLN A 85 -19.32 0.54 8.75
CA GLN A 85 -18.05 0.16 9.39
C GLN A 85 -17.46 1.33 10.18
N VAL A 86 -17.45 2.55 9.62
CA VAL A 86 -16.93 3.75 10.31
C VAL A 86 -17.72 4.04 11.59
N LYS A 87 -19.05 3.92 11.58
CA LYS A 87 -19.90 4.13 12.76
C LYS A 87 -19.70 3.07 13.85
N GLN A 88 -19.31 1.85 13.47
CA GLN A 88 -19.10 0.73 14.40
C GLN A 88 -17.64 0.60 14.86
N ILE A 89 -16.71 1.37 14.30
CA ILE A 89 -15.28 1.20 14.51
C ILE A 89 -14.86 1.38 15.97
N ASP A 90 -15.54 2.26 16.72
CA ASP A 90 -15.28 2.49 18.15
C ASP A 90 -15.91 1.41 19.03
N LYS A 91 -16.95 0.73 18.53
CA LYS A 91 -17.69 -0.30 19.26
C LYS A 91 -17.05 -1.68 19.06
N ASN A 92 -16.41 -1.89 17.92
CA ASN A 92 -15.76 -3.15 17.60
C ASN A 92 -14.36 -3.23 18.23
N LYS A 93 -14.24 -3.98 19.33
CA LYS A 93 -12.95 -4.26 20.00
C LYS A 93 -12.30 -5.56 19.52
N GLN A 94 -12.76 -6.13 18.40
CA GLN A 94 -12.20 -7.37 17.89
C GLN A 94 -10.74 -7.20 17.48
N SER A 95 -9.89 -8.12 17.95
CA SER A 95 -8.54 -8.30 17.44
C SER A 95 -8.61 -8.87 16.02
N SER A 96 -7.79 -8.33 15.13
CA SER A 96 -7.51 -8.88 13.81
C SER A 96 -6.27 -9.75 13.87
N ARG A 97 -6.19 -10.76 13.00
CA ARG A 97 -5.02 -11.60 12.83
C ARG A 97 -4.36 -11.31 11.50
N ALA A 98 -3.07 -11.00 11.52
CA ALA A 98 -2.27 -10.83 10.30
C ALA A 98 -1.87 -12.17 9.70
N MET A 99 -1.42 -12.16 8.44
CA MET A 99 -0.98 -13.36 7.71
C MET A 99 0.29 -14.00 8.28
N ASP A 100 1.03 -13.29 9.13
CA ASP A 100 2.18 -13.81 9.89
C ASP A 100 1.77 -14.50 11.20
N GLY A 101 0.46 -14.55 11.50
CA GLY A 101 -0.10 -15.13 12.72
C GLY A 101 -0.14 -14.18 13.91
N SER A 102 0.35 -12.94 13.78
CA SER A 102 0.29 -11.95 14.86
C SER A 102 -1.12 -11.41 15.04
N ASP A 103 -1.57 -11.32 16.29
CA ASP A 103 -2.82 -10.67 16.65
C ASP A 103 -2.57 -9.17 16.89
N TYR A 104 -3.41 -8.32 16.32
CA TYR A 104 -3.32 -6.86 16.44
C TYR A 104 -4.70 -6.23 16.54
N ILE A 105 -4.77 -5.03 17.12
CA ILE A 105 -6.02 -4.26 17.17
C ILE A 105 -5.94 -3.18 16.08
N PRO A 106 -6.88 -3.14 15.11
CA PRO A 106 -6.92 -2.06 14.12
C PRO A 106 -6.96 -0.70 14.81
N GLY A 107 -6.14 0.24 14.35
CA GLY A 107 -5.97 1.53 15.04
C GLY A 107 -4.95 1.54 16.18
N MET A 108 -4.42 0.40 16.60
CA MET A 108 -3.31 0.25 17.56
C MET A 108 -2.16 -0.55 16.94
N VAL A 109 -1.87 -0.29 15.66
CA VAL A 109 -0.78 -0.94 14.93
C VAL A 109 0.46 -0.05 14.99
N GLY A 110 1.63 -0.66 15.17
CA GLY A 110 2.91 0.05 15.06
C GLY A 110 3.09 0.69 13.69
N VAL A 111 3.70 1.87 13.65
CA VAL A 111 4.09 2.53 12.40
C VAL A 111 5.61 2.38 12.27
N ASN A 112 6.10 1.94 11.12
CA ASN A 112 7.53 1.69 10.92
C ASN A 112 8.34 2.99 11.04
N ASN A 113 9.41 2.92 11.84
CA ASN A 113 10.48 3.91 11.88
C ASN A 113 11.46 3.62 10.73
N PHE A 114 11.14 4.06 9.51
CA PHE A 114 12.02 3.84 8.36
C PHE A 114 13.31 4.67 8.43
N MET A 115 13.32 5.75 9.21
CA MET A 115 14.48 6.60 9.44
C MET A 115 14.62 6.83 10.95
N GLU A 116 15.86 6.77 11.45
CA GLU A 116 16.17 7.31 12.78
C GLU A 116 15.61 8.74 12.88
N LYS A 117 14.91 9.06 13.97
CA LYS A 117 14.37 10.40 14.32
C LYS A 117 13.02 10.82 13.71
N THR A 118 12.16 9.88 13.30
CA THR A 118 10.75 10.16 12.87
C THR A 118 9.68 9.86 13.93
N ASP A 119 10.10 9.54 15.16
CA ASP A 119 9.21 9.11 16.25
C ASP A 119 8.15 10.15 16.63
N PHE A 120 8.49 11.44 16.54
CA PHE A 120 7.55 12.52 16.83
C PHE A 120 6.39 12.57 15.82
N VAL A 121 6.65 12.25 14.55
CA VAL A 121 5.60 12.19 13.52
C VAL A 121 4.69 11.01 13.83
N ASN A 122 5.26 9.87 14.18
CA ASN A 122 4.49 8.69 14.60
C ASN A 122 3.61 8.98 15.80
N ALA A 123 4.16 9.59 16.86
CA ALA A 123 3.39 9.99 18.03
C ALA A 123 2.26 10.97 17.68
N THR A 124 2.54 11.94 16.80
CA THR A 124 1.53 12.92 16.34
C THR A 124 0.42 12.25 15.54
N VAL A 125 0.77 11.41 14.57
CA VAL A 125 -0.19 10.66 13.76
C VAL A 125 -1.05 9.77 14.66
N GLN A 126 -0.44 8.97 15.52
CA GLN A 126 -1.15 8.10 16.47
C GLN A 126 -2.09 8.91 17.37
N SER A 127 -1.66 10.06 17.87
CA SER A 127 -2.51 10.95 18.68
C SER A 127 -3.70 11.50 17.89
N LEU A 128 -3.48 11.95 16.65
CA LEU A 128 -4.53 12.45 15.77
C LEU A 128 -5.55 11.36 15.41
N MET A 129 -5.10 10.10 15.28
CA MET A 129 -5.98 8.96 14.98
C MET A 129 -6.97 8.62 16.10
N ARG A 130 -6.72 9.11 17.33
CA ARG A 130 -7.64 8.94 18.47
C ARG A 130 -8.81 9.94 18.43
N VAL A 131 -8.70 11.00 17.66
CA VAL A 131 -9.76 12.00 17.49
C VAL A 131 -10.81 11.45 16.54
N ALA A 132 -11.88 10.85 17.09
CA ALA A 132 -12.90 10.14 16.32
C ALA A 132 -13.51 10.93 15.14
N PRO A 133 -13.85 12.24 15.27
CA PRO A 133 -14.36 13.01 14.14
C PRO A 133 -13.36 13.13 12.98
N LEU A 134 -12.08 13.39 13.30
CA LEU A 134 -11.01 13.50 12.30
C LEU A 134 -10.76 12.15 11.62
N ARG A 135 -10.65 11.08 12.42
CA ARG A 135 -10.48 9.72 11.90
C ARG A 135 -11.64 9.35 10.96
N ASN A 136 -12.88 9.55 11.39
CA ASN A 136 -14.06 9.18 10.61
C ASN A 136 -14.13 9.97 9.29
N PHE A 137 -13.77 11.26 9.31
CA PHE A 137 -13.63 12.09 8.11
C PHE A 137 -12.59 11.52 7.13
N LEU A 138 -11.44 11.05 7.63
CA LEU A 138 -10.38 10.48 6.81
C LEU A 138 -10.71 9.06 6.28
N LEU A 139 -11.41 8.25 7.06
CA LEU A 139 -11.83 6.91 6.65
C LEU A 139 -12.92 6.96 5.58
N ALA A 140 -13.86 7.90 5.68
CA ALA A 140 -14.96 8.09 4.75
C ALA A 140 -14.57 8.76 3.41
N LYS A 141 -13.30 9.16 3.23
CA LYS A 141 -12.81 9.89 2.05
C LYS A 141 -13.57 11.20 1.76
N ASN A 142 -14.10 11.86 2.79
CA ASN A 142 -14.84 13.13 2.65
C ASN A 142 -13.98 14.30 2.09
N TYR A 143 -12.68 14.09 1.91
CA TYR A 143 -11.71 15.05 1.41
C TYR A 143 -11.32 14.79 -0.06
N GLU A 144 -12.00 13.90 -0.79
CA GLU A 144 -11.62 13.52 -2.16
C GLU A 144 -11.55 14.72 -3.12
N SER A 145 -12.39 15.73 -2.92
CA SER A 145 -12.39 16.99 -3.68
C SER A 145 -11.24 17.95 -3.31
N CYS A 146 -10.52 17.70 -2.22
CA CYS A 146 -9.42 18.54 -1.78
C CYS A 146 -8.18 18.31 -2.67
N LYS A 147 -7.49 19.39 -3.05
CA LYS A 147 -6.26 19.33 -3.87
C LYS A 147 -4.99 19.01 -3.07
N SER A 148 -5.08 18.94 -1.74
CA SER A 148 -3.91 18.78 -0.88
C SER A 148 -3.38 17.35 -0.90
N ARG A 149 -2.21 17.13 -1.51
CA ARG A 149 -1.50 15.84 -1.49
C ARG A 149 -1.28 15.32 -0.06
N LEU A 150 -0.98 16.22 0.88
CA LEU A 150 -0.79 15.87 2.28
C LEU A 150 -2.05 15.22 2.88
N LEU A 151 -3.23 15.77 2.60
CA LEU A 151 -4.49 15.24 3.12
C LEU A 151 -4.82 13.88 2.50
N HIS A 152 -4.54 13.70 1.21
CA HIS A 152 -4.68 12.41 0.53
C HIS A 152 -3.79 11.33 1.14
N GLN A 153 -2.51 11.64 1.33
CA GLN A 153 -1.56 10.72 1.94
C GLN A 153 -1.88 10.44 3.41
N PHE A 154 -2.39 11.42 4.14
CA PHE A 154 -2.79 11.23 5.53
C PHE A 154 -4.00 10.29 5.66
N GLY A 155 -5.00 10.45 4.80
CA GLY A 155 -6.14 9.54 4.83
C GLY A 155 -5.82 8.15 4.28
N GLU A 156 -4.89 8.01 3.31
CA GLU A 156 -4.34 6.70 2.92
C GLU A 156 -3.64 6.00 4.09
N LEU A 157 -2.77 6.71 4.81
CA LEU A 157 -2.11 6.18 6.01
C LEU A 157 -3.14 5.78 7.08
N THR A 158 -4.15 6.63 7.31
CA THR A 158 -5.24 6.37 8.27
C THR A 158 -5.99 5.07 7.93
N ARG A 159 -6.35 4.88 6.66
CA ARG A 159 -7.04 3.66 6.22
C ARG A 159 -6.18 2.41 6.37
N LYS A 160 -4.87 2.52 6.14
CA LYS A 160 -3.91 1.42 6.37
C LYS A 160 -3.77 1.07 7.85
N ILE A 161 -3.71 2.06 8.74
CA ILE A 161 -3.62 1.86 10.20
C ILE A 161 -4.88 1.17 10.76
N TRP A 162 -6.06 1.53 10.26
CA TRP A 162 -7.33 0.96 10.69
C TRP A 162 -7.75 -0.28 9.87
N ASN A 163 -6.87 -0.80 9.02
CA ASN A 163 -7.17 -1.99 8.22
C ASN A 163 -7.17 -3.25 9.09
N GLY A 164 -8.33 -3.90 9.21
CA GLY A 164 -8.49 -5.17 9.93
C GLY A 164 -8.06 -6.43 9.17
N ARG A 165 -7.53 -6.31 7.95
CA ARG A 165 -7.08 -7.44 7.11
C ARG A 165 -5.67 -7.25 6.59
N SER A 166 -4.78 -6.63 7.36
CA SER A 166 -3.40 -6.37 6.94
C SER A 166 -2.60 -7.68 6.82
N PHE A 167 -1.79 -7.79 5.77
CA PHE A 167 -0.90 -8.95 5.59
C PHE A 167 0.39 -8.86 6.40
N LYS A 168 0.77 -7.66 6.86
CA LYS A 168 2.04 -7.37 7.54
C LYS A 168 1.78 -6.55 8.79
N GLY A 169 2.65 -6.70 9.79
CA GLY A 169 2.63 -5.92 11.04
C GLY A 169 2.69 -4.40 10.83
N PRO A 170 3.84 -3.71 10.95
CA PRO A 170 3.81 -2.27 11.05
C PRO A 170 3.57 -1.57 9.69
N VAL A 171 2.82 -0.47 9.72
CA VAL A 171 2.43 0.28 8.52
C VAL A 171 3.58 1.21 8.06
N SER A 172 3.83 1.30 6.75
CA SER A 172 4.80 2.26 6.20
C SER A 172 4.19 3.66 6.09
N GLN A 173 4.93 4.66 6.56
CA GLN A 173 4.57 6.09 6.52
C GLN A 173 5.35 6.89 5.46
N HIS A 174 6.15 6.24 4.62
CA HIS A 174 7.07 6.91 3.69
C HIS A 174 6.39 7.95 2.79
N ASP A 175 5.31 7.58 2.11
CA ASP A 175 4.60 8.51 1.19
C ASP A 175 3.98 9.71 1.95
N PHE A 176 3.54 9.50 3.20
CA PHE A 176 3.03 10.57 4.07
C PHE A 176 4.15 11.52 4.49
N LEU A 177 5.30 11.00 4.94
CA LEU A 177 6.47 11.81 5.28
C LEU A 177 6.94 12.65 4.09
N GLN A 178 6.95 12.07 2.89
CA GLN A 178 7.28 12.81 1.68
C GLN A 178 6.31 13.99 1.45
N ALA A 179 5.00 13.75 1.60
CA ALA A 179 4.00 14.81 1.46
C ALA A 179 4.11 15.90 2.54
N VAL A 180 4.47 15.54 3.78
CA VAL A 180 4.76 16.51 4.85
C VAL A 180 5.95 17.39 4.49
N MET A 181 7.05 16.80 3.99
CA MET A 181 8.25 17.54 3.59
C MET A 181 7.96 18.53 2.45
N GLU A 182 7.20 18.09 1.44
CA GLU A 182 6.77 18.93 0.32
C GLU A 182 5.86 20.08 0.78
N ALA A 183 4.83 19.78 1.58
CA ALA A 183 3.90 20.79 2.11
C ALA A 183 4.61 21.80 3.03
N SER A 184 5.62 21.35 3.77
CA SER A 184 6.44 22.22 4.61
C SER A 184 7.39 23.11 3.80
N LYS A 185 7.47 22.98 2.46
CA LYS A 185 8.43 23.70 1.59
C LYS A 185 9.87 23.59 2.07
N LYS A 186 10.24 22.48 2.73
CA LYS A 186 11.50 22.33 3.47
C LYS A 186 11.79 23.44 4.52
N ARG A 187 10.83 24.30 4.89
CA ARG A 187 11.00 25.36 5.92
C ARG A 187 11.32 24.80 7.30
N ARG A 188 10.89 23.58 7.57
CA ARG A 188 11.42 22.76 8.66
C ARG A 188 12.21 21.65 7.98
N GLY A 189 13.52 21.86 7.80
CA GLY A 189 14.39 20.80 7.33
C GLY A 189 14.26 19.62 8.28
N VAL A 190 13.91 18.45 7.77
CA VAL A 190 14.12 17.22 8.53
C VAL A 190 15.63 17.01 8.49
N GLY A 191 16.27 17.35 9.61
CA GLY A 191 17.72 17.60 9.72
C GLY A 191 18.05 19.00 9.21
N LEU A 192 17.89 20.08 9.97
CA LEU A 192 18.89 20.46 10.95
C LEU A 192 18.82 19.64 12.26
N GLN A 193 19.90 18.98 12.67
CA GLN A 193 21.21 19.03 12.01
C GLN A 193 21.24 18.22 10.71
N SER A 194 21.81 18.87 9.72
CA SER A 194 21.58 18.80 8.29
C SER A 194 22.12 17.55 7.61
N ASP A 195 21.52 17.29 6.44
CA ASP A 195 22.04 16.47 5.35
C ASP A 195 22.06 14.95 5.56
N THR A 196 21.28 14.23 4.76
CA THR A 196 21.86 13.38 3.70
C THR A 196 20.78 12.72 2.82
N LEU A 197 20.85 13.13 1.55
CA LEU A 197 20.79 12.32 0.34
C LEU A 197 19.77 11.17 0.23
N ILE A 198 18.85 11.39 -0.70
CA ILE A 198 18.35 10.35 -1.60
C ILE A 198 19.53 9.47 -2.05
N GLN A 199 19.59 8.22 -1.58
CA GLN A 199 20.44 7.19 -2.16
C GLN A 199 19.59 5.94 -2.41
N LEU A 200 19.11 5.83 -3.64
CA LEU A 200 18.75 4.55 -4.24
C LEU A 200 20.04 3.71 -4.32
N SER A 201 20.16 2.63 -3.54
CA SER A 201 20.81 1.40 -3.99
C SER A 201 20.80 0.29 -2.94
N SER A 202 20.70 -0.92 -3.47
CA SER A 202 20.99 -2.23 -2.87
C SER A 202 19.92 -2.86 -1.97
N CYS A 203 19.27 -3.90 -2.49
CA CYS A 203 19.34 -5.21 -1.83
C CYS A 203 18.98 -6.33 -2.80
N HIS A 204 19.82 -7.37 -2.74
CA HIS A 204 19.70 -8.66 -3.39
C HIS A 204 18.39 -9.37 -3.00
N GLY A 205 17.88 -10.23 -3.90
CA GLY A 205 16.85 -11.24 -3.60
C GLY A 205 15.49 -11.02 -4.27
N CYS A 206 15.05 -12.03 -5.03
CA CYS A 206 13.78 -12.13 -5.78
C CYS A 206 12.50 -11.82 -4.98
N SER A 207 11.53 -11.11 -5.58
CA SER A 207 10.07 -11.44 -5.57
C SER A 207 9.20 -10.46 -6.39
N MET A 208 7.99 -10.91 -6.76
CA MET A 208 6.93 -10.26 -7.58
C MET A 208 6.46 -8.88 -7.07
N GLN A 209 5.84 -8.10 -7.97
CA GLN A 209 6.16 -6.67 -8.11
C GLN A 209 4.91 -5.83 -8.46
N PHE A 210 4.67 -4.72 -7.76
CA PHE A 210 3.53 -3.81 -8.02
C PHE A 210 3.90 -2.75 -9.06
N MET A 211 2.95 -2.34 -9.89
CA MET A 211 3.20 -1.41 -10.99
C MET A 211 2.73 0.00 -10.64
N ARG A 212 3.65 0.98 -10.64
CA ARG A 212 3.34 2.43 -10.62
C ARG A 212 3.51 2.94 -12.06
N ILE A 213 2.51 3.68 -12.56
CA ILE A 213 2.65 4.48 -13.80
C ILE A 213 3.33 5.78 -13.39
#